data_AF-A0A9E5FU42-F1
#
_entry.id   AF-A0A9E5FU42-F1
#
_cell.length_a   1.000
_cell.length_b   1.000
_cell.length_c   1.000
_cell.angle_alpha   90.00
_cell.angle_beta   90.00
_cell.angle_gamma   90.00
#
_symmetry.space_group_name_H-M   'P 1'
#
loop_
_entity.id
_entity.type
_entity.pdbx_description
1 polymer ?
#
loop_
_entity_poly.entity_id
_entity_poly.type
_entity_poly.pdbx_seq_one_letter_code
_entity_poly.pdbx_strand_id
1 'polypeptide(L)'
;MEQKQRFMIFILGTIMGALLLYFFKTHSQPARDERTRVRESLSLPGMMYDYAVSQKGFYGHFVLYEALSTQPDGIRQRSIVTGGRRRYDADRRELPEEYLWITETYAPQTALAEAGPVLSYDFRYAERIAIQLKPGHLASEVSLLSGDVAEAVSGKPQEAVLTLRAWRKNQKTINWASIPEILQLLQANPAVSSAELVKIHWQAEADLIKANTAK
;
A
#
# COMPACT_ATOMS: atom_id res chain seq x y z
N MET A 1 -19.09 -32.99 50.84
CA MET A 1 -19.56 -31.85 50.00
C MET A 1 -20.82 -32.30 49.28
N GLU A 2 -21.98 -31.77 49.67
CA GLU A 2 -23.28 -32.18 49.15
C GLU A 2 -23.49 -31.75 47.69
N GLN A 3 -24.31 -32.49 46.95
CA GLN A 3 -24.63 -32.23 45.53
C GLN A 3 -25.14 -30.79 45.30
N LYS A 4 -25.92 -30.24 46.24
CA LYS A 4 -26.39 -28.84 46.21
C LYS A 4 -25.25 -27.82 46.27
N GLN A 5 -24.22 -28.07 47.08
CA GLN A 5 -23.06 -27.17 47.20
C GLN A 5 -22.22 -27.17 45.91
N ARG A 6 -22.04 -28.34 45.28
CA ARG A 6 -21.34 -28.45 43.99
C ARG A 6 -22.09 -27.72 42.87
N PHE A 7 -23.41 -27.85 42.84
CA PHE A 7 -24.26 -27.18 41.85
C PHE A 7 -24.24 -25.65 42.03
N MET A 8 -24.24 -25.18 43.27
CA MET A 8 -24.15 -23.76 43.60
C MET A 8 -22.79 -23.14 43.18
N ILE A 9 -21.67 -23.84 43.43
CA ILE A 9 -20.34 -23.40 42.98
C ILE A 9 -20.27 -23.33 41.45
N PHE A 10 -20.87 -24.31 40.76
CA PHE A 10 -20.94 -24.33 39.30
C PHE A 10 -21.73 -23.14 38.72
N ILE A 11 -22.90 -22.82 39.29
CA ILE A 11 -23.69 -21.66 38.87
C ILE A 11 -22.92 -20.36 39.12
N LEU A 12 -22.32 -20.21 40.31
CA LEU A 12 -21.56 -19.01 40.67
C LEU A 12 -20.36 -18.80 39.72
N GLY A 13 -19.64 -19.88 39.39
CA GLY A 13 -18.55 -19.86 38.41
C GLY A 13 -19.04 -19.49 37.01
N THR A 14 -20.21 -20.00 36.59
CA THR A 14 -20.79 -19.71 35.27
C THR A 14 -21.22 -18.25 35.16
N ILE A 15 -21.87 -17.70 36.19
CA ILE A 15 -22.29 -16.29 36.22
C ILE A 15 -21.07 -15.38 36.22
N MET A 16 -20.04 -15.70 37.02
CA MET A 16 -18.80 -14.93 37.04
C MET A 16 -18.06 -14.98 35.70
N GLY A 17 -18.01 -16.16 35.05
CA GLY A 17 -17.47 -16.31 33.71
C GLY A 17 -18.23 -15.50 32.65
N ALA A 18 -19.56 -15.50 32.70
CA ALA A 18 -20.39 -14.71 31.78
C ALA A 18 -20.20 -13.20 31.97
N LEU A 19 -20.09 -12.74 33.23
CA LEU A 19 -19.83 -11.33 33.54
C LEU A 19 -18.44 -10.89 33.07
N LEU A 20 -17.40 -11.72 33.26
CA LEU A 20 -16.06 -11.44 32.75
C LEU A 20 -16.05 -11.39 31.22
N LEU A 21 -16.66 -12.36 30.55
CA LEU A 21 -16.75 -12.37 29.09
C LEU A 21 -17.51 -11.17 28.55
N TYR A 22 -18.60 -10.77 29.21
CA TYR A 22 -19.35 -9.56 28.84
C TYR A 22 -18.50 -8.30 29.03
N PHE A 23 -17.83 -8.16 30.16
CA PHE A 23 -16.96 -7.01 30.46
C PHE A 23 -15.80 -6.89 29.47
N PHE A 24 -15.12 -8.01 29.16
CA PHE A 24 -14.06 -8.02 28.15
C PHE A 24 -14.61 -7.73 26.76
N LYS A 25 -15.78 -8.28 26.39
CA LYS A 25 -16.41 -8.00 25.10
C LYS A 25 -16.74 -6.51 24.95
N THR A 26 -17.36 -5.88 25.94
CA THR A 26 -17.74 -4.46 25.88
C THR A 26 -16.55 -3.51 25.89
N HIS A 27 -15.45 -3.86 26.56
CA HIS A 27 -14.25 -3.01 26.57
C HIS A 27 -13.30 -3.27 25.38
N SER A 28 -13.29 -4.49 24.82
CA SER A 28 -12.40 -4.84 23.70
C SER A 28 -13.00 -4.58 22.33
N GLN A 29 -14.33 -4.55 22.19
CA GLN A 29 -14.99 -4.23 20.92
C GLN A 29 -14.67 -2.82 20.42
N PRO A 30 -14.74 -1.74 21.23
CA PRO A 30 -14.39 -0.39 20.78
C PRO A 30 -12.97 -0.31 20.23
N ALA A 31 -12.00 -0.90 20.92
CA ALA A 31 -10.60 -0.94 20.47
C ALA A 31 -10.41 -1.79 19.19
N ARG A 32 -11.20 -2.85 18.99
CA ARG A 32 -11.18 -3.66 17.77
C ARG A 32 -11.84 -2.93 16.60
N ASP A 33 -12.93 -2.24 16.84
CA ASP A 33 -13.68 -1.48 15.84
C ASP A 33 -12.87 -0.25 15.40
N GLU A 34 -12.18 0.41 16.34
CA GLU A 34 -11.27 1.50 16.06
C GLU A 34 -10.05 1.04 15.24
N ARG A 35 -9.43 -0.09 15.60
CA ARG A 35 -8.36 -0.70 14.78
C ARG A 35 -8.85 -1.10 13.38
N THR A 36 -10.09 -1.57 13.28
CA THR A 36 -10.69 -1.96 11.99
C THR A 36 -10.95 -0.73 11.13
N ARG A 37 -11.53 0.33 11.70
CA ARG A 37 -11.74 1.63 11.04
C ARG A 37 -10.42 2.24 10.58
N VAL A 38 -9.40 2.21 11.45
CA VAL A 38 -8.05 2.67 11.14
C VAL A 38 -7.47 1.91 9.95
N ARG A 39 -7.57 0.57 9.97
CA ARG A 39 -7.08 -0.29 8.87
C ARG A 39 -7.84 -0.05 7.55
N GLU A 40 -9.14 0.24 7.62
CA GLU A 40 -9.98 0.56 6.47
C GLU A 40 -9.69 1.95 5.90
N SER A 41 -9.22 2.89 6.72
CA SER A 41 -8.82 4.23 6.28
C SER A 41 -7.43 4.31 5.66
N LEU A 42 -6.63 3.23 5.69
CA LEU A 42 -5.28 3.24 5.13
C LEU A 42 -5.29 3.24 3.59
N SER A 43 -4.64 4.24 2.99
CA SER A 43 -4.29 4.24 1.56
C SER A 43 -3.25 3.16 1.25
N LEU A 44 -2.36 2.87 2.19
CA LEU A 44 -1.39 1.79 2.09
C LEU A 44 -1.98 0.46 2.60
N PRO A 45 -1.92 -0.66 1.85
CA PRO A 45 -2.37 -1.95 2.36
C PRO A 45 -1.67 -2.31 3.68
N GLY A 46 -2.44 -2.75 4.68
CA GLY A 46 -1.95 -2.91 6.06
C GLY A 46 -0.71 -3.78 6.24
N MET A 47 -0.44 -4.75 5.37
CA MET A 47 0.83 -5.51 5.43
C MET A 47 2.04 -4.61 5.18
N MET A 48 1.96 -3.68 4.22
CA MET A 48 3.07 -2.78 3.87
C MET A 48 3.29 -1.71 4.93
N TYR A 49 2.21 -1.33 5.62
CA TYR A 49 2.27 -0.42 6.76
C TYR A 49 3.23 -0.93 7.85
N ASP A 50 3.13 -2.20 8.22
CA ASP A 50 3.98 -2.79 9.26
C ASP A 50 5.47 -2.78 8.87
N TYR A 51 5.79 -3.07 7.60
CA TYR A 51 7.17 -2.98 7.09
C TYR A 51 7.68 -1.54 7.09
N ALA A 52 6.85 -0.60 6.65
CA ALA A 52 7.20 0.82 6.59
C ALA A 52 7.47 1.41 7.98
N VAL A 53 6.66 1.04 8.98
CA VAL A 53 6.82 1.48 10.37
C VAL A 53 7.99 0.78 11.06
N SER A 54 8.19 -0.52 10.83
CA SER A 54 9.28 -1.29 11.44
C SER A 54 10.64 -1.13 10.75
N GLN A 55 10.67 -0.50 9.57
CA GLN A 55 11.88 -0.31 8.74
C GLN A 55 12.64 -1.61 8.43
N LYS A 56 11.92 -2.74 8.43
CA LYS A 56 12.45 -4.06 8.04
C LYS A 56 12.20 -4.28 6.57
N GLY A 57 13.13 -4.89 5.85
CA GLY A 57 12.94 -5.25 4.43
C GLY A 57 11.70 -6.10 4.17
N PHE A 58 11.05 -5.86 3.03
CA PHE A 58 9.92 -6.60 2.53
C PHE A 58 10.38 -7.93 1.91
N TYR A 59 9.99 -9.04 2.55
CA TYR A 59 10.32 -10.39 2.10
C TYR A 59 9.07 -11.26 2.16
N GLY A 60 8.91 -12.14 1.16
CA GLY A 60 7.85 -13.14 1.15
C GLY A 60 7.30 -13.45 -0.23
N HIS A 61 6.32 -14.36 -0.25
CA HIS A 61 5.46 -14.59 -1.40
C HIS A 61 4.75 -13.28 -1.78
N PHE A 62 4.29 -13.12 -3.02
CA PHE A 62 3.64 -11.91 -3.56
C PHE A 62 4.58 -10.79 -4.08
N VAL A 63 5.88 -11.06 -4.25
CA VAL A 63 6.75 -10.25 -5.10
C VAL A 63 6.51 -10.64 -6.56
N LEU A 64 5.98 -9.70 -7.35
CA LEU A 64 5.70 -9.86 -8.77
C LEU A 64 6.90 -9.44 -9.64
N TYR A 65 7.75 -8.58 -9.11
CA TYR A 65 8.98 -8.12 -9.72
C TYR A 65 9.93 -7.60 -8.66
N GLU A 66 11.22 -7.83 -8.88
CA GLU A 66 12.30 -7.35 -8.04
C GLU A 66 13.47 -6.91 -8.91
N ALA A 67 14.03 -5.75 -8.59
CA ALA A 67 15.28 -5.29 -9.16
C ALA A 67 16.16 -4.61 -8.12
N LEU A 68 17.46 -4.82 -8.25
CA LEU A 68 18.49 -4.22 -7.41
C LEU A 68 19.31 -3.24 -8.24
N SER A 69 19.48 -2.04 -7.72
CA SER A 69 20.36 -1.01 -8.27
C SER A 69 21.33 -0.54 -7.20
N THR A 70 22.56 -0.22 -7.61
CA THR A 70 23.56 0.40 -6.74
C THR A 70 23.90 1.76 -7.33
N GLN A 71 23.69 2.81 -6.55
CA GLN A 71 24.03 4.16 -6.93
C GLN A 71 25.56 4.39 -6.83
N PRO A 72 26.11 5.42 -7.51
CA PRO A 72 27.55 5.70 -7.50
C PRO A 72 28.14 5.97 -6.11
N ASP A 73 27.33 6.41 -5.16
CA ASP A 73 27.68 6.65 -3.75
C ASP A 73 27.66 5.37 -2.90
N GLY A 74 27.37 4.22 -3.49
CA GLY A 74 27.28 2.92 -2.84
C GLY A 74 25.94 2.64 -2.16
N ILE A 75 24.97 3.58 -2.20
CA ILE A 75 23.60 3.34 -1.74
C ILE A 75 22.97 2.25 -2.60
N ARG A 76 22.35 1.27 -1.95
CA ARG A 76 21.63 0.19 -2.64
C ARG A 76 20.15 0.48 -2.61
N GLN A 77 19.50 0.30 -3.76
CA GLN A 77 18.06 0.42 -3.89
C GLN A 77 17.47 -0.88 -4.41
N ARG A 78 16.40 -1.34 -3.76
CA ARG A 78 15.60 -2.47 -4.19
C ARG A 78 14.24 -1.97 -4.62
N SER A 79 13.88 -2.23 -5.86
CA SER A 79 12.55 -1.92 -6.41
C SER A 79 11.74 -3.20 -6.46
N ILE A 80 10.53 -3.17 -5.91
CA ILE A 80 9.66 -4.32 -5.78
C ILE A 80 8.29 -3.94 -6.31
N VAL A 81 7.70 -4.81 -7.13
CA VAL A 81 6.26 -4.75 -7.38
C VAL A 81 5.55 -5.85 -6.62
N THR A 82 4.49 -5.47 -5.93
CA THR A 82 3.63 -6.36 -5.17
C THR A 82 2.18 -5.94 -5.32
N GLY A 83 1.25 -6.83 -5.01
CA GLY A 83 -0.18 -6.57 -5.16
C GLY A 83 -0.90 -7.80 -5.68
N GLY A 84 -2.01 -7.58 -6.36
CA GLY A 84 -2.79 -8.66 -6.95
C GLY A 84 -3.68 -9.43 -5.96
N ARG A 85 -3.88 -8.87 -4.76
CA ARG A 85 -4.75 -9.46 -3.74
C ARG A 85 -6.10 -8.77 -3.78
N ARG A 86 -7.16 -9.57 -3.92
CA ARG A 86 -8.54 -9.12 -3.72
C ARG A 86 -8.65 -8.55 -2.32
N ARG A 87 -8.89 -7.24 -2.26
CA ARG A 87 -9.25 -6.56 -1.02
C ARG A 87 -10.77 -6.44 -1.00
N TYR A 88 -11.34 -6.35 0.19
CA TYR A 88 -12.77 -6.12 0.36
C TYR A 88 -12.97 -4.98 1.36
N ASP A 89 -14.00 -4.16 1.14
CA ASP A 89 -14.44 -3.17 2.11
C ASP A 89 -15.22 -3.81 3.28
N ALA A 90 -15.67 -2.99 4.23
CA ALA A 90 -16.46 -3.42 5.38
C ALA A 90 -17.77 -4.14 4.97
N ASP A 91 -18.33 -3.77 3.82
CA ASP A 91 -19.55 -4.33 3.23
C ASP A 91 -19.27 -5.58 2.37
N ARG A 92 -18.03 -6.09 2.38
CA ARG A 92 -17.55 -7.23 1.57
C ARG A 92 -17.61 -7.01 0.06
N ARG A 93 -17.59 -5.76 -0.39
CA ARG A 93 -17.43 -5.43 -1.81
C ARG A 93 -15.96 -5.49 -2.16
N GLU A 94 -15.65 -6.09 -3.30
CA GLU A 94 -14.27 -6.18 -3.77
C GLU A 94 -13.75 -4.78 -4.10
N LEU A 95 -12.67 -4.39 -3.42
CA LEU A 95 -11.93 -3.17 -3.70
C LEU A 95 -11.08 -3.37 -4.95
N PRO A 96 -10.80 -2.29 -5.72
CA PRO A 96 -9.92 -2.35 -6.87
C PRO A 96 -8.60 -3.04 -6.52
N GLU A 97 -8.16 -3.93 -7.39
CA GLU A 97 -6.84 -4.54 -7.31
C GLU A 97 -5.79 -3.45 -7.51
N GLU A 98 -4.94 -3.25 -6.50
CA GLU A 98 -3.88 -2.25 -6.54
C GLU A 98 -2.53 -2.95 -6.56
N TYR A 99 -1.71 -2.60 -7.55
CA TYR A 99 -0.30 -2.96 -7.57
C TYR A 99 0.53 -1.79 -7.07
N LEU A 100 1.49 -2.09 -6.21
CA LEU A 100 2.36 -1.14 -5.57
C LEU A 100 3.77 -1.31 -6.11
N TRP A 101 4.38 -0.19 -6.46
CA TRP A 101 5.81 -0.07 -6.66
C TRP A 101 6.43 0.42 -5.36
N ILE A 102 7.29 -0.40 -4.77
CA ILE A 102 7.97 -0.14 -3.51
C ILE A 102 9.45 0.05 -3.81
N THR A 103 10.03 1.13 -3.30
CA THR A 103 11.47 1.35 -3.33
C THR A 103 12.02 1.33 -1.91
N GLU A 104 12.87 0.36 -1.65
CA GLU A 104 13.64 0.22 -0.41
C GLU A 104 15.03 0.82 -0.63
N THR A 105 15.43 1.75 0.23
CA THR A 105 16.79 2.30 0.20
C THR A 105 17.59 1.76 1.38
N TYR A 106 18.79 1.27 1.12
CA TYR A 106 19.68 0.70 2.12
C TYR A 106 20.97 1.53 2.24
N ALA A 107 21.57 1.50 3.42
CA ALA A 107 22.87 2.12 3.63
C ALA A 107 23.96 1.43 2.76
N PRO A 108 25.03 2.14 2.41
CA PRO A 108 26.16 1.53 1.72
C PRO A 108 26.66 0.27 2.43
N GLN A 109 27.08 -0.72 1.65
CA GLN A 109 27.62 -2.00 2.15
C GLN A 109 26.64 -2.88 2.95
N THR A 110 25.35 -2.51 3.04
CA THR A 110 24.34 -3.34 3.68
C THR A 110 24.19 -4.66 2.91
N ALA A 111 24.34 -5.78 3.62
CA ALA A 111 24.03 -7.09 3.06
C ALA A 111 22.52 -7.14 2.79
N LEU A 112 22.14 -7.38 1.55
CA LEU A 112 20.76 -7.58 1.12
C LEU A 112 20.32 -9.00 1.52
N ALA A 113 20.26 -9.25 2.82
CA ALA A 113 19.80 -10.49 3.41
C ALA A 113 18.38 -10.32 3.98
N GLU A 114 17.65 -11.42 4.10
CA GLU A 114 16.33 -11.42 4.74
C GLU A 114 16.42 -10.79 6.16
N ALA A 115 15.59 -9.77 6.38
CA ALA A 115 15.54 -8.86 7.54
C ALA A 115 16.62 -7.77 7.69
N GLY A 116 17.38 -7.42 6.64
CA GLY A 116 18.28 -6.25 6.67
C GLY A 116 17.55 -4.92 6.96
N PRO A 117 18.20 -3.95 7.65
CA PRO A 117 17.59 -2.67 7.97
C PRO A 117 17.44 -1.81 6.71
N VAL A 118 16.21 -1.34 6.46
CA VAL A 118 15.90 -0.40 5.38
C VAL A 118 15.97 1.02 5.94
N LEU A 119 16.71 1.91 5.28
CA LEU A 119 16.79 3.31 5.69
C LEU A 119 15.47 4.04 5.41
N SER A 120 14.88 3.80 4.25
CA SER A 120 13.65 4.45 3.85
C SER A 120 12.85 3.65 2.84
N TYR A 121 11.54 3.90 2.87
CA TYR A 121 10.55 3.36 1.96
C TYR A 121 9.91 4.47 1.13
N ASP A 122 9.78 4.23 -0.17
CA ASP A 122 8.89 4.99 -1.04
C ASP A 122 7.84 4.05 -1.63
N PHE A 123 6.56 4.43 -1.51
CA PHE A 123 5.43 3.66 -2.01
C PHE A 123 4.73 4.47 -3.09
N ARG A 124 4.50 3.83 -4.24
CA ARG A 124 3.77 4.39 -5.36
C ARG A 124 2.80 3.37 -5.93
N TYR A 125 1.77 3.82 -6.62
CA TYR A 125 0.94 2.92 -7.44
C TYR A 125 1.74 2.51 -8.68
N ALA A 126 1.88 1.21 -8.94
CA ALA A 126 2.65 0.71 -10.09
C ALA A 126 1.98 1.01 -11.44
N GLU A 127 0.68 1.34 -11.43
CA GLU A 127 -0.14 1.50 -12.64
C GLU A 127 -0.70 2.91 -12.82
N ARG A 128 -0.50 3.82 -11.86
CA ARG A 128 -1.02 5.19 -11.94
C ARG A 128 0.15 6.15 -12.06
N ILE A 129 0.13 6.96 -13.09
CA ILE A 129 1.18 7.92 -13.41
C ILE A 129 0.57 9.31 -13.30
N ALA A 130 1.15 10.13 -12.42
CA ALA A 130 0.91 11.57 -12.38
C ALA A 130 1.72 12.24 -13.49
N ILE A 131 1.06 13.06 -14.28
CA ILE A 131 1.62 13.78 -15.41
C ILE A 131 1.45 15.27 -15.16
N GLN A 132 2.55 16.01 -15.19
CA GLN A 132 2.51 17.46 -15.30
C GLN A 132 2.59 17.83 -16.77
N LEU A 133 1.57 18.53 -17.28
CA LEU A 133 1.52 19.03 -18.65
C LEU A 133 2.24 20.36 -18.78
N LYS A 134 2.82 20.60 -19.95
CA LYS A 134 3.31 21.93 -20.33
C LYS A 134 2.12 22.85 -20.64
N PRO A 135 2.27 24.18 -20.47
CA PRO A 135 1.20 25.13 -20.78
C PRO A 135 0.69 24.98 -22.22
N GLY A 136 -0.63 25.03 -22.39
CA GLY A 136 -1.28 24.95 -23.71
C GLY A 136 -1.55 23.54 -24.24
N HIS A 137 -1.13 22.49 -23.52
CA HIS A 137 -1.40 21.11 -23.88
C HIS A 137 -2.59 20.52 -23.10
N LEU A 138 -3.27 19.57 -23.73
CA LEU A 138 -4.39 18.83 -23.15
C LEU A 138 -3.96 17.42 -22.71
N ALA A 139 -4.59 16.89 -21.66
CA ALA A 139 -4.33 15.53 -21.19
C ALA A 139 -4.55 14.46 -22.28
N SER A 140 -5.54 14.67 -23.16
CA SER A 140 -5.84 13.76 -24.27
C SER A 140 -4.72 13.64 -25.31
N GLU A 141 -3.73 14.55 -25.31
CA GLU A 141 -2.54 14.47 -26.16
C GLU A 141 -1.50 13.47 -25.64
N VAL A 142 -1.65 13.02 -24.40
CA VAL A 142 -0.75 12.08 -23.75
C VAL A 142 -1.40 10.70 -23.73
N SER A 143 -0.96 9.85 -24.65
CA SER A 143 -1.44 8.47 -24.79
C SER A 143 -0.30 7.49 -25.02
N LEU A 144 -0.49 6.24 -24.62
CA LEU A 144 0.41 5.14 -24.91
C LEU A 144 -0.10 4.30 -26.09
N LEU A 145 0.83 3.61 -26.77
CA LEU A 145 0.49 2.65 -27.84
C LEU A 145 -0.41 1.51 -27.37
N SER A 146 -0.44 1.24 -26.05
CA SER A 146 -1.36 0.29 -25.44
C SER A 146 -2.83 0.70 -25.55
N GLY A 147 -3.12 1.98 -25.83
CA GLY A 147 -4.46 2.57 -25.84
C GLY A 147 -4.83 3.28 -24.54
N ASP A 148 -3.91 3.39 -23.58
CA ASP A 148 -4.13 4.19 -22.37
C ASP A 148 -3.99 5.69 -22.69
N VAL A 149 -4.92 6.50 -22.21
CA VAL A 149 -4.96 7.96 -22.43
C VAL A 149 -4.99 8.65 -21.07
N ALA A 150 -4.26 9.77 -20.94
CA ALA A 150 -4.27 10.54 -19.71
C ALA A 150 -5.59 11.33 -19.55
N GLU A 151 -6.07 11.40 -18.31
CA GLU A 151 -7.27 12.12 -17.92
C GLU A 151 -6.88 13.38 -17.14
N ALA A 152 -7.52 14.51 -17.43
CA ALA A 152 -7.25 15.76 -16.70
C ALA A 152 -7.74 15.67 -15.25
N VAL A 153 -6.97 16.23 -14.31
CA VAL A 153 -7.38 16.34 -12.92
C VAL A 153 -8.37 17.50 -12.78
N SER A 154 -9.53 17.22 -12.19
CA SER A 154 -10.59 18.23 -12.01
C SER A 154 -10.08 19.44 -11.24
N GLY A 155 -10.29 20.64 -11.79
CA GLY A 155 -9.85 21.91 -11.21
C GLY A 155 -8.35 22.19 -11.38
N LYS A 156 -7.60 21.34 -12.08
CA LYS A 156 -6.15 21.48 -12.30
C LYS A 156 -5.77 21.17 -13.75
N PRO A 157 -5.89 22.14 -14.66
CA PRO A 157 -5.77 21.89 -16.11
C PRO A 157 -4.37 21.43 -16.56
N GLN A 158 -3.33 21.65 -15.74
CA GLN A 158 -1.97 21.22 -16.04
C GLN A 158 -1.60 19.88 -15.39
N GLU A 159 -2.48 19.31 -14.56
CA GLU A 159 -2.26 17.99 -13.95
C GLU A 159 -3.13 16.97 -14.68
N ALA A 160 -2.52 15.84 -15.03
CA ALA A 160 -3.21 14.71 -15.62
C ALA A 160 -2.80 13.41 -14.92
N VAL A 161 -3.67 12.40 -15.00
CA VAL A 161 -3.39 11.06 -14.49
C VAL A 161 -3.58 10.07 -15.62
N LEU A 162 -2.58 9.23 -15.86
CA LEU A 162 -2.67 8.10 -16.78
C LEU A 162 -2.68 6.80 -15.97
N THR A 163 -3.67 5.94 -16.21
CA THR A 163 -3.75 4.62 -15.58
C THR A 163 -3.47 3.54 -16.64
N LEU A 164 -2.53 2.64 -16.36
CA LEU A 164 -2.06 1.58 -17.28
C LEU A 164 -3.05 0.40 -17.43
N ARG A 165 -4.32 0.67 -17.70
CA ARG A 165 -5.38 -0.37 -17.76
C ARG A 165 -5.27 -1.23 -19.01
N ALA A 166 -5.17 -0.61 -20.19
CA ALA A 166 -5.07 -1.28 -21.47
C ALA A 166 -3.71 -1.97 -21.60
N TRP A 167 -2.63 -1.31 -21.16
CA TRP A 167 -1.30 -1.89 -21.08
C TRP A 167 -1.30 -3.21 -20.29
N ARG A 168 -1.92 -3.24 -19.10
CA ARG A 168 -2.03 -4.48 -18.32
C ARG A 168 -2.85 -5.54 -19.06
N LYS A 169 -4.03 -5.16 -19.58
CA LYS A 169 -4.98 -6.10 -20.20
C LYS A 169 -4.42 -6.78 -21.45
N ASN A 170 -3.56 -6.10 -22.20
CA ASN A 170 -2.99 -6.60 -23.46
C ASN A 170 -1.83 -7.58 -23.27
N GLN A 171 -1.40 -7.84 -22.03
CA GLN A 171 -0.28 -8.72 -21.73
C GLN A 171 -0.75 -10.08 -21.21
N LYS A 172 -0.14 -11.17 -21.71
CA LYS A 172 -0.33 -12.51 -21.15
C LYS A 172 0.31 -12.64 -19.76
N THR A 173 1.47 -12.00 -19.58
CA THR A 173 2.20 -11.88 -18.32
C THR A 173 2.65 -10.44 -18.20
N ILE A 174 2.33 -9.79 -17.08
CA ILE A 174 2.64 -8.37 -16.88
C ILE A 174 4.15 -8.19 -16.72
N ASN A 175 4.76 -7.42 -17.62
CA ASN A 175 6.18 -7.09 -17.56
C ASN A 175 6.42 -5.80 -16.76
N TRP A 176 6.44 -5.94 -15.44
CA TRP A 176 6.71 -4.82 -14.52
C TRP A 176 8.07 -4.14 -14.74
N ALA A 177 9.05 -4.82 -15.33
CA ALA A 177 10.35 -4.24 -15.64
C ALA A 177 10.28 -3.12 -16.70
N SER A 178 9.17 -3.03 -17.46
CA SER A 178 8.96 -1.99 -18.47
C SER A 178 8.43 -0.66 -17.90
N ILE A 179 8.02 -0.61 -16.63
CA ILE A 179 7.49 0.62 -16.03
C ILE A 179 8.46 1.81 -16.15
N PRO A 180 9.78 1.69 -15.86
CA PRO A 180 10.72 2.78 -16.05
C PRO A 180 10.82 3.26 -17.51
N GLU A 181 10.73 2.36 -18.48
CA GLU A 181 10.71 2.71 -19.91
C GLU A 181 9.44 3.47 -20.28
N ILE A 182 8.28 3.06 -19.76
CA ILE A 182 7.02 3.79 -19.94
C ILE A 182 7.12 5.21 -19.40
N LEU A 183 7.73 5.40 -18.22
CA LEU A 183 7.96 6.74 -17.66
C LEU A 183 8.87 7.58 -18.56
N GLN A 184 9.96 7.01 -19.09
CA GLN A 184 10.84 7.71 -20.04
C GLN A 184 10.12 8.09 -21.32
N LEU A 185 9.30 7.20 -21.88
CA LEU A 185 8.49 7.49 -23.07
C LEU A 185 7.51 8.64 -22.83
N LEU A 186 6.85 8.68 -21.66
CA LEU A 186 5.97 9.77 -21.29
C LEU A 186 6.75 11.09 -21.09
N GLN A 187 7.92 11.05 -20.47
CA GLN A 187 8.77 12.23 -20.30
C GLN A 187 9.30 12.77 -21.63
N ALA A 188 9.47 11.91 -22.64
CA ALA A 188 9.85 12.32 -23.99
C ALA A 188 8.69 12.94 -24.80
N ASN A 189 7.43 12.84 -24.34
CA ASN A 189 6.29 13.44 -25.01
C ASN A 189 6.37 14.98 -24.94
N PRO A 190 6.20 15.70 -26.07
CA PRO A 190 6.29 17.17 -26.09
C PRO A 190 5.32 17.86 -25.13
N ALA A 191 4.14 17.29 -24.90
CA ALA A 191 3.11 17.84 -24.01
C ALA A 191 3.45 17.68 -22.51
N VAL A 192 4.42 16.83 -22.16
CA VAL A 192 4.72 16.45 -20.78
C VAL A 192 5.93 17.23 -20.26
N SER A 193 5.78 17.78 -19.06
CA SER A 193 6.85 18.41 -18.27
C SER A 193 7.48 17.43 -17.29
N SER A 194 6.67 16.58 -16.65
CA SER A 194 7.15 15.48 -15.81
C SER A 194 6.13 14.35 -15.80
N ALA A 195 6.62 13.12 -15.61
CA ALA A 195 5.79 11.95 -15.42
C ALA A 195 6.42 11.07 -14.34
N GLU A 196 5.65 10.79 -13.30
CA GLU A 196 6.08 10.00 -12.14
C GLU A 196 4.95 9.07 -11.70
N LEU A 197 5.27 7.92 -11.13
CA LEU A 197 4.24 7.08 -10.50
C LEU A 197 3.58 7.85 -9.34
N VAL A 198 2.27 7.73 -9.22
CA VAL A 198 1.49 8.42 -8.18
C VAL A 198 1.97 7.94 -6.81
N LYS A 199 2.47 8.88 -6.01
CA LYS A 199 2.99 8.63 -4.67
C LYS A 199 1.86 8.33 -3.68
N ILE A 200 2.12 7.39 -2.79
CA ILE A 200 1.24 7.05 -1.66
C ILE A 200 1.81 7.73 -0.41
N HIS A 201 1.08 8.70 0.12
CA HIS A 201 1.47 9.46 1.31
C HIS A 201 1.10 8.72 2.62
N TRP A 202 1.67 7.54 2.81
CA TRP A 202 1.36 6.66 3.94
C TRP A 202 1.82 7.21 5.31
N GLN A 203 2.82 8.10 5.34
CA GLN A 203 3.38 8.59 6.60
C GLN A 203 2.36 9.37 7.44
N ALA A 204 1.54 10.20 6.81
CA ALA A 204 0.50 10.95 7.52
C ALA A 204 -0.50 10.00 8.20
N GLU A 205 -0.83 8.89 7.54
CA GLU A 205 -1.68 7.85 8.10
C GLU A 205 -0.96 7.11 9.23
N ALA A 206 0.33 6.82 9.10
CA ALA A 206 1.12 6.20 10.15
C ALA A 206 1.22 7.06 11.41
N ASP A 207 1.38 8.36 11.24
CA ASP A 207 1.43 9.30 12.36
C ASP A 207 0.07 9.36 13.08
N LEU A 208 -1.04 9.33 12.32
CA LEU A 208 -2.39 9.22 12.90
C LEU A 208 -2.58 7.91 13.69
N ILE A 209 -2.10 6.78 13.17
CA ILE A 209 -2.19 5.50 13.87
C ILE A 209 -1.36 5.50 15.14
N LYS A 210 -0.10 5.94 15.06
CA LYS A 210 0.79 6.01 16.23
C LYS A 210 0.19 6.89 17.33
N ALA A 211 -0.37 8.04 16.96
CA ALA A 211 -1.03 8.95 17.91
C ALA A 211 -2.24 8.30 18.61
N ASN A 212 -2.98 7.42 17.93
CA ASN A 212 -4.17 6.76 18.47
C ASN A 212 -3.90 5.38 19.09
N THR A 213 -2.77 4.74 18.78
CA THR A 213 -2.37 3.44 19.35
C THR A 213 -1.63 3.58 20.68
N ALA A 214 -1.03 4.75 20.94
CA ALA A 214 -0.39 5.08 22.20
C ALA A 214 -1.41 5.52 23.27
N LYS A 215 -2.36 4.62 23.62
CA LYS A 215 -3.18 4.69 24.84
C LYS A 215 -3.51 3.29 25.34
#